data_AF-A0A4W5NPB8-F1
#
_entry.id   AF-A0A4W5NPB8-F1
#
_cell.length_a   1.000
_cell.length_b   1.000
_cell.length_c   1.000
_cell.angle_alpha   90.00
_cell.angle_beta   90.00
_cell.angle_gamma   90.00
#
_symmetry.space_group_name_H-M   'P 1'
#
loop_
_entity.id
_entity.type
_entity.pdbx_description
1 polymer ?
#
loop_
_entity_poly.entity_id
_entity_poly.type
_entity_poly.pdbx_seq_one_letter_code
_entity_poly.pdbx_strand_id
1 'polypeptide(L)'
;MGKWRLSMDPVQEWGEEVEEGAVFGITLCREPVLPSPSTQDPSEPLAESSSTPSAFNFIQYHTVKVRRLKAGTLERLVNHLLDSEHQEPDYVRVFLSTYRTFTTTNTLIELLFQR
;
A
#
# COMPACT_ATOMS: atom_id res chain seq x y z
N MET A 1 -5.61 -33.17 8.86
CA MET A 1 -4.79 -32.40 7.89
C MET A 1 -4.61 -30.99 8.40
N GLY A 2 -3.37 -30.62 8.75
CA GLY A 2 -3.05 -29.32 9.35
C GLY A 2 -3.30 -28.18 8.37
N LYS A 3 -3.98 -27.13 8.85
CA LYS A 3 -4.09 -25.85 8.15
C LYS A 3 -2.68 -25.26 8.06
N TRP A 4 -1.97 -25.52 6.96
CA TRP A 4 -0.74 -24.81 6.62
C TRP A 4 -1.09 -23.39 6.15
N ARG A 5 -1.70 -22.58 7.03
CA ARG A 5 -1.51 -21.14 6.95
C ARG A 5 -0.10 -20.93 7.45
N LEU A 6 0.86 -20.87 6.52
CA LEU A 6 2.14 -20.26 6.83
C LEU A 6 1.82 -18.90 7.43
N SER A 7 2.09 -18.77 8.73
CA SER A 7 2.05 -17.55 9.51
C SER A 7 3.18 -16.62 9.05
N MET A 8 3.18 -16.25 7.77
CA MET A 8 4.01 -15.18 7.27
C MET A 8 3.15 -13.94 7.27
N ASP A 9 3.54 -12.97 8.09
CA ASP A 9 3.02 -11.60 7.99
C ASP A 9 3.08 -11.19 6.52
N PRO A 10 1.96 -10.79 5.89
CA PRO A 10 1.97 -10.34 4.51
C PRO A 10 2.78 -9.05 4.35
N VAL A 11 3.11 -8.34 5.43
CA VAL A 11 3.89 -7.11 5.43
C VAL A 11 5.29 -7.38 5.99
N GLN A 12 6.31 -6.95 5.27
CA GLN A 12 7.70 -7.00 5.70
C GLN A 12 8.30 -5.60 5.70
N GLU A 13 8.87 -5.19 6.85
CA GLU A 13 9.71 -4.00 6.94
C GLU A 13 10.96 -4.17 6.06
N TRP A 14 11.19 -3.24 5.15
CA TRP A 14 12.30 -3.31 4.19
C TRP A 14 13.44 -2.35 4.55
N GLY A 15 13.11 -1.12 4.93
CA GLY A 15 14.09 -0.11 5.26
C GLY A 15 13.55 1.31 5.09
N GLU A 16 14.46 2.26 4.90
CA GLU A 16 14.13 3.67 4.74
C GLU A 16 14.65 4.23 3.41
N GLU A 17 13.92 5.18 2.86
CA GLU A 17 14.33 6.01 1.73
C GLU A 17 14.44 7.46 2.17
N VAL A 18 15.65 8.01 2.07
CA VAL A 18 15.93 9.40 2.40
C VAL A 18 15.91 10.23 1.12
N GLU A 19 15.12 11.29 1.14
CA GLU A 19 15.03 12.31 0.11
C GLU A 19 15.34 13.68 0.70
N GLU A 20 15.44 14.69 -0.17
CA GLU A 20 15.61 16.08 0.28
C GLU A 20 14.45 16.50 1.18
N GLY A 21 14.74 16.64 2.48
CA GLY A 21 13.78 17.07 3.48
C GLY A 21 12.73 16.02 3.87
N ALA A 22 12.87 14.74 3.51
CA ALA A 22 12.01 13.67 4.01
C ALA A 22 12.69 12.31 4.15
N VAL A 23 12.15 11.50 5.05
CA VAL A 23 12.48 10.09 5.24
C VAL A 23 11.20 9.30 5.12
N PHE A 24 11.22 8.25 4.30
CA PHE A 24 10.09 7.36 4.09
C PHE A 24 10.42 5.95 4.58
N GLY A 25 9.52 5.37 5.37
CA GLY A 25 9.56 3.95 5.69
C GLY A 25 9.05 3.13 4.51
N ILE A 26 9.77 2.05 4.17
CA ILE A 26 9.44 1.14 3.09
C ILE A 26 9.01 -0.20 3.66
N THR A 27 7.84 -0.65 3.23
CA THR A 27 7.29 -1.98 3.52
C THR A 27 7.02 -2.73 2.23
N LEU A 28 7.23 -4.03 2.23
CA LEU A 28 6.86 -4.93 1.13
C LEU A 28 5.62 -5.71 1.52
N CYS A 29 4.53 -5.52 0.79
CA CYS A 29 3.24 -6.15 1.01
C CYS A 29 3.04 -7.27 -0.02
N ARG A 30 2.88 -8.50 0.44
CA ARG A 30 2.55 -9.65 -0.42
C ARG A 30 1.04 -9.71 -0.63
N GLU A 31 0.61 -9.46 -1.85
CA GLU A 31 -0.81 -9.40 -2.23
C GLU A 31 -1.17 -10.54 -3.19
N PRO A 32 -2.30 -11.24 -2.96
CA PRO A 32 -2.75 -12.29 -3.88
C PRO A 32 -3.17 -11.67 -5.20
N VAL A 33 -2.80 -12.32 -6.31
CA VAL A 33 -3.32 -11.99 -7.63
C VAL A 33 -4.75 -12.52 -7.70
N LEU A 34 -5.72 -11.62 -7.83
CA LEU A 34 -7.12 -11.99 -8.02
C LEU A 34 -7.27 -12.64 -9.42
N PRO A 35 -7.88 -13.83 -9.53
CA PRO A 35 -8.14 -14.42 -10.83
C PRO A 35 -9.08 -13.50 -11.62
N SER A 36 -8.64 -13.07 -12.80
CA SER A 36 -9.48 -12.32 -13.74
C SER A 36 -10.65 -13.19 -14.18
N PRO A 37 -11.90 -12.66 -14.24
CA PRO A 37 -13.05 -13.44 -14.73
C PRO A 37 -13.01 -13.73 -16.24
N SER A 38 -11.99 -13.28 -16.98
CA SER A 38 -11.93 -13.34 -18.45
C SER A 38 -11.12 -14.52 -19.01
N THR A 39 -10.97 -15.62 -18.28
CA THR A 39 -10.51 -16.89 -18.85
C THR A 39 -11.56 -17.98 -18.64
N GLN A 40 -12.81 -17.67 -18.98
CA GLN A 40 -13.66 -18.69 -19.59
C GLN A 40 -13.52 -18.51 -21.09
N ASP A 41 -12.61 -19.28 -21.67
CA ASP A 41 -12.58 -19.49 -23.10
C ASP A 41 -13.96 -20.08 -23.51
N PRO A 42 -14.71 -19.47 -24.44
CA PRO A 42 -16.02 -19.97 -24.88
C PRO A 42 -15.96 -21.34 -25.60
N SER A 43 -14.76 -21.90 -25.80
CA SER A 43 -14.53 -23.13 -26.55
C SER A 43 -14.42 -24.41 -25.72
N GLU A 44 -14.51 -24.34 -24.38
CA GLU A 44 -14.54 -25.56 -23.55
C GLU A 44 -15.95 -26.16 -23.46
N PRO A 45 -16.17 -27.38 -23.97
CA PRO A 45 -17.48 -28.00 -23.90
C PRO A 45 -17.86 -28.29 -22.45
N LEU A 46 -19.15 -28.11 -22.15
CA LEU A 46 -19.80 -28.53 -20.91
C LEU A 46 -19.72 -30.07 -20.82
N ALA A 47 -18.60 -30.59 -20.34
CA ALA A 47 -18.43 -32.02 -20.08
C ALA A 47 -18.46 -32.27 -18.57
N GLU A 48 -19.46 -33.06 -18.22
CA GLU A 48 -19.80 -33.55 -16.90
C GLU A 48 -18.61 -34.19 -16.17
N SER A 49 -18.60 -33.99 -14.85
CA SER A 49 -18.03 -34.86 -13.82
C SER A 49 -17.21 -36.06 -14.30
N SER A 50 -15.89 -35.94 -14.29
CA SER A 50 -15.02 -37.10 -14.03
C SER A 50 -13.66 -36.70 -13.47
N SER A 51 -13.38 -37.28 -12.31
CA SER A 51 -12.12 -37.38 -11.58
C SER A 51 -10.83 -37.17 -12.38
N THR A 52 -10.19 -36.02 -12.21
CA THR A 52 -8.74 -35.87 -12.28
C THR A 52 -8.27 -34.96 -11.13
N PRO A 53 -7.41 -35.42 -10.21
CA PRO A 53 -6.80 -34.54 -9.21
C PRO A 53 -5.58 -33.85 -9.83
N SER A 54 -5.83 -32.99 -10.81
CA SER A 54 -4.83 -32.18 -11.51
C SER A 54 -5.36 -30.75 -11.47
N ALA A 55 -4.74 -29.76 -10.86
CA ALA A 55 -3.47 -29.65 -10.18
C ALA A 55 -3.69 -28.62 -9.05
N PHE A 56 -2.88 -28.67 -8.01
CA PHE A 56 -2.83 -27.71 -6.91
C PHE A 56 -3.42 -26.32 -7.25
N ASN A 57 -4.44 -25.88 -6.50
CA ASN A 57 -4.91 -24.49 -6.52
C ASN A 57 -3.79 -23.59 -5.99
N PHE A 58 -2.83 -23.25 -6.83
CA PHE A 58 -1.76 -22.32 -6.49
C PHE A 58 -2.32 -20.90 -6.49
N ILE A 59 -2.18 -20.21 -5.36
CA ILE A 59 -2.46 -18.77 -5.29
C ILE A 59 -1.19 -18.07 -5.78
N GLN A 60 -1.30 -17.33 -6.87
CA GLN A 60 -0.22 -16.45 -7.31
C GLN A 60 -0.22 -15.19 -6.45
N TYR A 61 0.96 -14.73 -6.05
CA TYR A 61 1.15 -13.50 -5.29
C TYR A 61 2.07 -12.57 -6.07
N HIS A 62 1.88 -11.27 -5.87
CA HIS A 62 2.85 -10.26 -6.21
C HIS A 62 3.27 -9.51 -4.94
N THR A 63 4.40 -8.82 -4.99
CA THR A 63 4.88 -8.00 -3.87
C THR A 63 4.79 -6.54 -4.26
N VAL A 64 4.06 -5.77 -3.48
CA VAL A 64 3.88 -4.33 -3.66
C VAL A 64 4.80 -3.61 -2.68
N LYS A 65 5.60 -2.69 -3.19
CA LYS A 65 6.36 -1.77 -2.34
C LYS A 65 5.45 -0.64 -1.90
N VAL A 66 5.23 -0.52 -0.60
CA VAL A 66 4.46 0.57 0.01
C VAL A 66 5.42 1.50 0.73
N ARG A 67 5.27 2.79 0.43
CA ARG A 67 6.12 3.87 0.92
C ARG A 67 5.29 4.80 1.82
N ARG A 68 5.76 5.05 3.04
CA ARG A 68 5.06 5.87 4.05
C ARG A 68 5.97 6.96 4.59
N LEU A 69 5.47 8.18 4.73
CA LEU A 69 6.26 9.29 5.24
C LEU A 69 6.54 9.10 6.73
N LYS A 70 7.82 8.92 7.08
CA LYS A 70 8.27 8.71 8.47
C LYS A 70 8.63 10.02 9.15
N ALA A 71 9.30 10.91 8.42
CA ALA A 71 9.70 12.23 8.90
C ALA A 71 9.90 13.18 7.71
N GLY A 72 9.85 14.49 7.96
CA GLY A 72 10.22 15.49 6.97
C GLY A 72 10.22 16.90 7.53
N THR A 73 10.74 17.85 6.74
CA THR A 73 10.61 19.28 7.04
C THR A 73 9.16 19.69 6.89
N LEU A 74 8.78 20.82 7.50
CA LEU A 74 7.41 21.31 7.44
C LEU A 74 6.91 21.47 5.99
N GLU A 75 7.75 21.98 5.10
CA GLU A 75 7.43 22.13 3.68
C GLU A 75 7.14 20.79 3.02
N ARG A 76 7.93 19.75 3.35
CA ARG A 76 7.76 18.41 2.78
C ARG A 76 6.51 17.73 3.34
N LEU A 77 6.21 17.92 4.62
CA LEU A 77 4.97 17.44 5.24
C LEU A 77 3.73 18.09 4.60
N VAL A 78 3.77 19.40 4.34
CA VAL A 78 2.69 20.13 3.67
C VAL A 78 2.56 19.71 2.21
N ASN A 79 3.66 19.53 1.48
CA ASN A 79 3.61 19.01 0.11
C ASN A 79 2.97 17.62 0.05
N HIS A 80 3.32 16.73 0.99
CA HIS A 80 2.73 15.39 1.04
C HIS A 80 1.23 15.42 1.40
N LEU A 81 0.75 16.47 2.08
CA LEU A 81 -0.68 16.67 2.34
C LEU A 81 -1.48 16.92 1.05
N LEU A 82 -0.82 17.42 -0.01
CA LEU A 82 -1.43 17.80 -1.28
C LEU A 82 -1.19 16.76 -2.39
N ASP A 83 -0.39 15.72 -2.13
CA ASP A 83 -0.06 14.66 -3.08
C ASP A 83 -1.17 13.61 -3.11
N SER A 84 -2.04 13.67 -4.13
CA SER A 84 -3.16 12.74 -4.29
C SER A 84 -2.78 11.36 -4.81
N GLU A 85 -1.61 11.22 -5.42
CA GLU A 85 -1.17 9.95 -6.03
C GLU A 85 -0.58 9.00 -4.99
N HIS A 86 0.12 9.55 -3.98
CA HIS A 86 0.83 8.77 -2.96
C HIS A 86 0.30 8.99 -1.54
N GLN A 87 -0.91 9.53 -1.40
CA GLN A 87 -1.48 9.87 -0.09
C GLN A 87 -1.78 8.63 0.73
N GLU A 88 -1.22 8.54 1.93
CA GLU A 88 -1.63 7.52 2.89
C GLU A 88 -3.04 7.84 3.44
N PRO A 89 -3.91 6.82 3.64
CA PRO A 89 -5.33 7.04 3.95
C PRO A 89 -5.56 7.83 5.25
N ASP A 90 -4.67 7.68 6.23
CA ASP A 90 -4.79 8.33 7.54
C ASP A 90 -3.92 9.59 7.68
N TYR A 91 -3.04 9.89 6.72
CA TYR A 91 -2.04 10.96 6.86
C TYR A 91 -2.69 12.34 7.11
N VAL A 92 -3.69 12.71 6.30
CA VAL A 92 -4.41 13.99 6.45
C VAL A 92 -5.01 14.13 7.85
N ARG A 93 -5.64 13.06 8.34
CA ARG A 93 -6.27 13.07 9.67
C ARG A 93 -5.23 13.21 10.77
N VAL A 94 -4.16 12.43 10.72
CA VAL A 94 -3.08 12.48 11.71
C VAL A 94 -2.42 13.85 11.70
N PHE A 95 -1.99 14.35 10.52
CA PHE A 95 -1.36 15.65 10.36
C PHE A 95 -2.23 16.78 10.93
N LEU A 96 -3.49 16.89 10.51
CA LEU A 96 -4.38 17.95 10.98
C LEU A 96 -4.74 17.84 12.48
N SER A 97 -4.65 16.64 13.06
CA SER A 97 -4.88 16.43 14.50
C SER A 97 -3.67 16.84 15.34
N THR A 98 -2.45 16.79 14.79
CA THR A 98 -1.21 16.97 15.55
C THR A 98 -0.37 18.17 15.13
N TYR A 99 -0.66 18.86 14.03
CA TYR A 99 0.23 19.90 13.48
C TYR A 99 0.60 21.01 14.47
N ARG A 100 -0.29 21.33 15.41
CA ARG A 100 -0.06 22.37 16.43
C ARG A 100 1.11 22.05 17.38
N THR A 101 1.63 20.83 17.39
CA THR A 101 2.81 20.46 18.19
C THR A 101 4.12 20.91 17.55
N PHE A 102 4.13 21.16 16.23
CA PHE A 102 5.34 21.49 15.48
C PHE A 102 5.20 22.72 14.57
N THR A 103 4.01 23.29 14.41
CA THR A 103 3.80 24.54 13.67
C THR A 103 2.55 25.29 14.15
N THR A 104 2.31 26.49 13.62
CA THR A 104 1.12 27.29 13.91
C THR A 104 0.11 27.25 12.75
N THR A 105 -1.15 27.57 13.02
CA THR A 105 -2.19 27.65 11.98
C THR A 105 -1.83 28.70 10.92
N ASN A 106 -1.28 29.84 11.32
CA ASN A 106 -0.88 30.89 10.38
C ASN A 106 0.20 30.39 9.42
N THR A 107 1.27 29.81 9.96
CA THR A 107 2.37 29.24 9.16
C THR A 107 1.86 28.14 8.22
N LEU A 108 0.98 27.25 8.70
CA LEU A 108 0.39 26.20 7.86
C LEU A 108 -0.44 26.78 6.70
N ILE A 109 -1.31 27.76 7.00
CA ILE A 109 -2.14 28.42 5.97
C ILE A 109 -1.27 29.14 4.94
N GLU A 110 -0.24 29.87 5.40
CA GLU A 110 0.72 30.53 4.51
C GLU A 110 1.41 29.54 3.58
N LEU A 111 1.88 28.40 4.10
CA LEU A 111 2.51 27.36 3.29
C LEU A 111 1.53 26.72 2.30
N LEU A 112 0.28 26.51 2.68
CA LEU A 112 -0.75 25.98 1.78
C LEU A 112 -1.05 26.92 0.61
N PHE A 113 -1.03 28.24 0.83
CA PHE A 113 -1.23 29.22 -0.25
C PHE A 113 -0.01 29.42 -1.16
N GLN A 114 1.16 28.92 -0.76
CA GLN A 114 2.40 29.00 -1.55
C GLN A 114 2.60 27.79 -2.49
N ARG A 115 1.69 26.81 -2.47
CA ARG A 115 1.73 25.59 -3.30
C ARG A 115 0.63 25.62 -4.36
#